data_AF-A0A1B4Q1B4-F1
#
_entry.id   AF-A0A1B4Q1B4-F1
#
_cell.length_a   1.000
_cell.length_b   1.000
_cell.length_c   1.000
_cell.angle_alpha   90.00
_cell.angle_beta   90.00
_cell.angle_gamma   90.00
#
_symmetry.space_group_name_H-M   'P 1'
#
loop_
_entity.id
_entity.type
_entity.pdbx_description
1 polymer ?
#
loop_
_entity_poly.entity_id
_entity_poly.type
_entity_poly.pdbx_seq_one_letter_code
_entity_poly.pdbx_strand_id
1 'polypeptide(L)'
;MLGLIGLALAILFFDQLAAIGQWGRLIGFLIGSTYFGLMEGHAGRCQSLGKQALKIKVIRCDADGIATLGVTQACLRYAIVAVPTVLGGIAFVDLPALNSPHEAWISRVNSFAVFLWGAALVYLLAFNRPSRQSLQDLAVSSLVVRVSTKQVRVVQVRRKHWVALGAFAGLILLASPFVNRYLASKLTELDQIQRATLTVPSVMRSGVTMSSIRHVGSSGDAPRTVTIISVVSGSPMLQTEQGTHAIARAAFGAWPMLANQDIVTIVSVRGADLGIASWRTQFVESWPGRQWASKMTSP
;
A
#
# COMPACT_ATOMS: atom_id res chain seq x y z
N MET A 1 -5.17 -16.42 7.36
CA MET A 1 -6.59 -16.56 7.75
C MET A 1 -7.40 -15.34 7.34
N LEU A 2 -7.26 -14.17 7.97
CA LEU A 2 -8.02 -12.98 7.56
C LEU A 2 -7.84 -12.62 6.07
N GLY A 3 -6.62 -12.67 5.55
CA GLY A 3 -6.37 -12.47 4.12
C GLY A 3 -6.97 -13.54 3.19
N LEU A 4 -7.20 -14.77 3.65
CA LEU A 4 -7.87 -15.81 2.84
C LEU A 4 -9.38 -15.53 2.74
N ILE A 5 -10.00 -15.09 3.84
CA ILE A 5 -11.40 -14.63 3.86
C ILE A 5 -11.54 -13.42 2.94
N GLY A 6 -10.65 -12.44 3.06
CA GLY A 6 -10.60 -11.29 2.17
C GLY A 6 -10.45 -11.68 0.70
N LEU A 7 -9.56 -12.62 0.38
CA LEU A 7 -9.34 -13.08 -0.99
C LEU A 7 -10.59 -13.76 -1.55
N ALA A 8 -11.24 -14.63 -0.78
CA ALA A 8 -12.48 -15.28 -1.20
C ALA A 8 -13.58 -14.26 -1.50
N LEU A 9 -13.72 -13.22 -0.66
CA LEU A 9 -14.67 -12.13 -0.90
C LEU A 9 -14.29 -11.30 -2.14
N ALA A 10 -13.00 -11.00 -2.33
CA ALA A 10 -12.51 -10.24 -3.47
C ALA A 10 -12.75 -10.96 -4.81
N ILE A 11 -12.70 -12.29 -4.82
CA ILE A 11 -12.99 -13.12 -5.99
C ILE A 11 -14.51 -13.22 -6.21
N LEU A 12 -15.28 -13.55 -5.16
CA LEU A 12 -16.72 -13.80 -5.29
C LEU A 12 -17.53 -12.53 -5.63
N PHE A 13 -17.12 -11.38 -5.10
CA PHE A 13 -17.78 -10.09 -5.31
C PHE A 13 -16.91 -9.14 -6.15
N PHE A 14 -16.11 -9.68 -7.08
CA PHE A 14 -15.12 -8.91 -7.82
C PHE A 14 -15.70 -7.69 -8.52
N ASP A 15 -16.81 -7.85 -9.26
CA ASP A 15 -17.37 -6.76 -10.05
C ASP A 15 -17.89 -5.62 -9.16
N GLN A 16 -18.58 -5.95 -8.08
CA GLN A 16 -19.07 -4.98 -7.11
C GLN A 16 -17.89 -4.29 -6.44
N LEU A 17 -16.92 -5.04 -5.91
CA LEU A 17 -15.76 -4.49 -5.20
C LEU A 17 -14.85 -3.65 -6.09
N ALA A 18 -14.67 -4.04 -7.35
CA ALA A 18 -13.92 -3.26 -8.33
C ALA A 18 -14.62 -1.94 -8.67
N ALA A 19 -15.97 -1.91 -8.68
CA ALA A 19 -16.74 -0.69 -8.95
C ALA A 19 -16.69 0.33 -7.80
N ILE A 20 -16.69 -0.13 -6.53
CA ILE A 20 -16.54 0.75 -5.36
C ILE A 20 -15.10 1.26 -5.16
N GLY A 21 -14.13 0.64 -5.83
CA GLY A 21 -12.73 1.06 -5.83
C GLY A 21 -12.12 1.06 -4.43
N GLN A 22 -11.56 2.20 -4.01
CA GLN A 22 -10.83 2.30 -2.74
C GLN A 22 -11.69 2.02 -1.51
N TRP A 23 -13.01 2.25 -1.59
CA TRP A 23 -13.95 2.01 -0.49
C TRP A 23 -14.03 0.54 -0.06
N GLY A 24 -13.60 -0.41 -0.92
CA GLY A 24 -13.43 -1.81 -0.53
C GLY A 24 -12.53 -1.99 0.70
N ARG A 25 -11.53 -1.12 0.88
CA ARG A 25 -10.62 -1.15 2.04
C ARG A 25 -11.34 -0.89 3.35
N LEU A 26 -12.40 -0.07 3.36
CA LEU A 26 -13.22 0.15 4.55
C LEU A 26 -13.98 -1.11 4.95
N ILE A 27 -14.48 -1.87 3.97
CA ILE A 27 -15.12 -3.17 4.21
C ILE A 27 -14.11 -4.12 4.86
N GLY A 28 -12.90 -4.24 4.30
CA GLY A 28 -11.85 -5.08 4.88
C GLY A 28 -11.39 -4.60 6.26
N PHE A 29 -11.35 -3.29 6.50
CA PHE A 29 -11.09 -2.73 7.83
C PHE A 29 -12.15 -3.17 8.84
N LEU A 30 -13.45 -3.06 8.50
CA LEU A 30 -14.55 -3.48 9.37
C LEU A 30 -14.52 -4.99 9.65
N ILE A 31 -14.29 -5.82 8.63
CA ILE A 31 -14.15 -7.27 8.78
C ILE A 31 -13.00 -7.59 9.74
N GLY A 32 -11.84 -6.97 9.54
CA GLY A 32 -10.68 -7.18 10.41
C GLY A 32 -10.91 -6.68 11.83
N SER A 33 -11.58 -5.54 12.01
CA SER A 33 -11.93 -4.98 13.32
C SER A 33 -12.84 -5.93 14.09
N THR A 34 -13.89 -6.44 13.45
CA THR A 34 -14.77 -7.46 14.02
C THR A 34 -14.03 -8.75 14.35
N TYR A 35 -13.17 -9.24 13.44
CA TYR A 35 -12.36 -10.44 13.64
C TYR A 35 -11.46 -10.33 14.87
N PHE A 36 -10.68 -9.25 14.97
CA PHE A 36 -9.75 -9.05 16.09
C PHE A 36 -10.48 -8.65 17.38
N GLY A 37 -11.55 -7.86 17.29
CA GLY A 37 -12.39 -7.51 18.44
C GLY A 37 -12.99 -8.74 19.12
N LEU A 38 -13.54 -9.67 18.34
CA LEU A 38 -14.13 -10.91 18.85
C LEU A 38 -13.07 -11.92 19.31
N MET A 39 -12.00 -12.13 18.54
CA MET A 39 -11.00 -13.16 18.85
C MET A 39 -9.95 -12.73 19.88
N GLU A 40 -9.58 -11.46 19.94
CA GLU A 40 -8.59 -10.97 20.91
C GLU A 40 -9.22 -10.32 22.13
N GLY A 41 -10.50 -9.96 22.06
CA GLY A 41 -11.28 -9.52 23.21
C GLY A 41 -11.58 -10.64 24.21
N HIS A 42 -12.24 -10.27 25.31
CA HIS A 42 -12.61 -11.16 26.42
C HIS A 42 -13.27 -12.48 25.98
N ALA A 43 -14.11 -12.44 24.94
CA ALA A 43 -14.81 -13.61 24.40
C ALA A 43 -13.91 -14.60 23.64
N GLY A 44 -12.74 -14.17 23.15
CA GLY A 44 -11.95 -14.90 22.15
C GLY A 44 -10.72 -15.63 22.67
N ARG A 45 -10.60 -15.85 24.00
CA ARG A 45 -9.40 -16.44 24.65
C ARG A 45 -8.14 -15.58 24.47
N CYS A 46 -8.28 -14.31 24.11
CA CYS A 46 -7.18 -13.38 23.87
C CYS A 46 -6.21 -13.82 22.75
N GLN A 47 -6.72 -14.56 21.74
CA GLN A 47 -5.93 -15.14 20.66
C GLN A 47 -6.69 -15.17 19.34
N SER A 48 -6.19 -14.47 18.33
CA SER A 48 -6.55 -14.73 16.93
C SER A 48 -6.03 -16.10 16.47
N LEU A 49 -6.65 -16.67 15.43
CA LEU A 49 -6.32 -18.02 14.93
C LEU A 49 -4.82 -18.20 14.63
N GLY A 50 -4.16 -17.19 14.06
CA GLY A 50 -2.72 -17.23 13.81
C GLY A 50 -1.90 -17.28 15.11
N LYS A 51 -2.35 -16.56 16.14
CA LYS A 51 -1.71 -16.57 17.48
C LYS A 51 -1.94 -17.89 18.21
N GLN A 52 -3.09 -18.52 18.01
CA GLN A 52 -3.37 -19.87 18.52
C GLN A 52 -2.39 -20.89 17.96
N ALA A 53 -2.14 -20.87 16.64
CA ALA A 53 -1.16 -21.74 15.99
C ALA A 53 0.26 -21.54 16.55
N LEU A 54 0.63 -20.29 16.88
CA LEU A 54 1.94 -19.95 17.44
C LEU A 54 2.02 -20.13 18.96
N LYS A 55 0.95 -20.56 19.64
CA LYS A 55 0.87 -20.69 21.10
C LYS A 55 1.28 -19.39 21.83
N ILE A 56 0.85 -18.25 21.28
CA ILE A 56 1.03 -16.92 21.88
C ILE A 56 -0.33 -16.28 22.18
N LYS A 57 -0.43 -15.50 23.24
CA LYS A 57 -1.64 -14.77 23.64
C LYS A 57 -1.32 -13.31 23.89
N VAL A 58 -2.35 -12.49 23.75
CA VAL A 58 -2.28 -11.06 24.06
C VAL A 58 -2.84 -10.87 25.45
N ILE A 59 -2.11 -10.17 26.31
CA ILE A 59 -2.59 -9.87 27.66
C ILE A 59 -2.45 -8.39 27.91
N ARG A 60 -3.22 -7.89 28.87
CA ARG A 60 -2.99 -6.60 29.50
C ARG A 60 -2.30 -6.85 30.84
N CYS A 61 -1.41 -5.94 31.23
CA CYS A 61 -0.86 -5.93 32.57
C CYS A 61 -1.47 -4.74 33.31
N ASP A 62 -2.12 -5.03 34.44
CA ASP A 62 -2.61 -4.04 35.38
C ASP A 62 -1.84 -4.13 36.70
N ALA A 63 -2.09 -3.20 37.63
CA ALA A 63 -1.50 -3.21 38.97
C ALA A 63 -1.73 -4.55 39.70
N ASP A 64 -2.86 -5.21 39.44
CA ASP A 64 -3.26 -6.49 40.05
C ASP A 64 -2.77 -7.75 39.28
N GLY A 65 -2.01 -7.57 38.20
CA GLY A 65 -1.40 -8.67 37.44
C GLY A 65 -1.89 -8.79 35.99
N ILE A 66 -2.11 -10.04 35.53
CA ILE A 66 -2.44 -10.33 34.13
C ILE A 66 -3.96 -10.24 33.92
N ALA A 67 -4.37 -9.29 33.09
CA ALA A 67 -5.77 -9.11 32.68
C ALA A 67 -6.00 -9.49 31.21
N THR A 68 -7.25 -9.78 30.88
CA THR A 68 -7.69 -10.00 29.49
C THR A 68 -7.88 -8.67 28.76
N LEU A 69 -7.72 -8.68 27.44
CA LEU A 69 -7.92 -7.47 26.64
C LEU A 69 -9.43 -7.25 26.41
N GLY A 70 -9.91 -6.03 26.65
CA GLY A 70 -11.29 -5.66 26.33
C GLY A 70 -11.52 -5.64 24.80
N VAL A 71 -12.77 -5.80 24.35
CA VAL A 71 -13.12 -5.74 22.92
C VAL A 71 -12.70 -4.41 22.30
N THR A 72 -13.01 -3.29 22.97
CA THR A 72 -12.61 -1.94 22.51
C THR A 72 -11.09 -1.79 22.40
N GLN A 73 -10.33 -2.39 23.33
CA GLN A 73 -8.86 -2.35 23.30
C GLN A 73 -8.30 -3.22 22.17
N ALA A 74 -8.91 -4.37 21.89
CA ALA A 74 -8.56 -5.21 20.75
C ALA A 74 -8.83 -4.49 19.42
N CYS A 75 -9.98 -3.84 19.29
CA CYS A 75 -10.32 -3.02 18.12
C CYS A 75 -9.36 -1.84 17.95
N LEU A 76 -9.04 -1.11 19.03
CA LEU A 76 -8.10 0.02 18.98
C LEU A 76 -6.69 -0.43 18.59
N ARG A 77 -6.21 -1.53 19.18
CA ARG A 77 -4.92 -2.14 18.82
C ARG A 77 -4.87 -2.54 17.35
N TYR A 78 -5.94 -3.13 16.83
CA TYR A 78 -6.05 -3.43 15.40
C TYR A 78 -6.08 -2.14 14.57
N ALA A 79 -6.86 -1.14 14.95
CA ALA A 79 -7.00 0.12 14.20
C ALA A 79 -5.66 0.87 14.06
N ILE A 80 -4.82 0.89 15.10
CA ILE A 80 -3.48 1.50 15.03
C ILE A 80 -2.62 0.89 13.94
N VAL A 81 -2.83 -0.40 13.62
CA VAL A 81 -2.15 -1.10 12.52
C VAL A 81 -2.89 -0.94 11.21
N ALA A 82 -4.19 -1.17 11.22
CA ALA A 82 -4.99 -1.25 10.02
C ALA A 82 -5.27 0.12 9.38
N VAL A 83 -5.34 1.21 10.13
CA VAL A 83 -5.56 2.54 9.54
C VAL A 83 -4.40 2.90 8.59
N PRO A 84 -3.11 2.83 9.01
CA PRO A 84 -2.01 3.06 8.08
C PRO A 84 -1.89 2.02 6.97
N THR A 85 -2.10 0.73 7.25
CA THR A 85 -1.79 -0.35 6.29
C THR A 85 -2.95 -0.77 5.39
N VAL A 86 -4.17 -0.83 5.91
CA VAL A 86 -5.38 -1.27 5.18
C VAL A 86 -6.04 -0.07 4.51
N LEU A 87 -6.23 1.04 5.24
CA LEU A 87 -6.86 2.23 4.68
C LEU A 87 -5.85 3.10 3.90
N GLY A 88 -4.58 3.12 4.31
CA GLY A 88 -3.55 3.99 3.73
C GLY A 88 -3.36 5.32 4.48
N GLY A 89 -3.83 5.38 5.73
CA GLY A 89 -3.83 6.60 6.53
C GLY A 89 -4.94 7.56 6.08
N ILE A 90 -4.62 8.85 6.09
CA ILE A 90 -5.56 9.93 5.73
C ILE A 90 -5.82 9.93 4.21
N ALA A 91 -4.87 9.42 3.42
CA ALA A 91 -4.98 9.29 1.97
C ALA A 91 -6.08 8.32 1.50
N PHE A 92 -6.71 7.58 2.43
CA PHE A 92 -7.91 6.80 2.14
C PHE A 92 -9.08 7.67 1.66
N VAL A 93 -9.22 8.87 2.24
CA VAL A 93 -10.25 9.81 1.84
C VAL A 93 -9.71 10.56 0.64
N ASP A 94 -10.09 10.13 -0.56
CA ASP A 94 -9.75 10.79 -1.82
C ASP A 94 -10.54 12.11 -1.93
N LEU A 95 -10.20 13.06 -1.06
CA LEU A 95 -10.76 14.40 -1.08
C LEU A 95 -10.12 15.15 -2.24
N PRO A 96 -10.90 15.68 -3.20
CA PRO A 96 -10.37 16.49 -4.29
C PRO A 96 -9.48 17.64 -3.82
N ALA A 97 -9.73 18.15 -2.62
CA ALA A 97 -8.94 19.16 -1.93
C ALA A 97 -7.46 18.74 -1.78
N LEU A 98 -7.20 17.48 -1.37
CA LEU A 98 -5.86 16.93 -1.10
C LEU A 98 -4.97 16.82 -2.35
N ASN A 99 -5.59 16.83 -3.53
CA ASN A 99 -4.92 16.73 -4.83
C ASN A 99 -4.65 18.11 -5.45
N SER A 100 -5.05 19.21 -4.80
CA SER A 100 -4.72 20.55 -5.24
C SER A 100 -3.22 20.85 -5.03
N PRO A 101 -2.56 21.65 -5.90
CA PRO A 101 -1.15 21.98 -5.76
C PRO A 101 -0.80 22.62 -4.40
N HIS A 102 -1.76 23.33 -3.80
CA HIS A 102 -1.62 24.00 -2.50
C HIS A 102 -1.72 23.03 -1.31
N GLU A 103 -2.34 21.86 -1.47
CA GLU A 103 -2.52 20.84 -0.42
C GLU A 103 -1.60 19.63 -0.56
N ALA A 104 -0.74 19.59 -1.56
CA ALA A 104 0.25 18.53 -1.78
C ALA A 104 1.21 18.30 -0.58
N TRP A 105 1.27 19.23 0.38
CA TRP A 105 1.98 19.01 1.65
C TRP A 105 1.28 17.98 2.56
N ILE A 106 -0.05 17.86 2.52
CA ILE A 106 -0.81 16.91 3.34
C ILE A 106 -0.46 15.48 2.95
N SER A 107 -0.43 15.19 1.65
CA SER A 107 0.01 13.89 1.13
C SER A 107 1.45 13.56 1.59
N ARG A 108 2.37 14.52 1.52
CA ARG A 108 3.75 14.36 2.00
C ARG A 108 3.82 14.09 3.51
N VAL A 109 3.05 14.81 4.31
CA VAL A 109 2.96 14.59 5.76
C VAL A 109 2.37 13.23 6.07
N ASN A 110 1.31 12.80 5.37
CA ASN A 110 0.71 11.48 5.52
C ASN A 110 1.73 10.37 5.17
N SER A 111 2.41 10.46 4.03
CA SER A 111 3.44 9.49 3.64
C SER A 111 4.58 9.42 4.66
N PHE A 112 5.04 10.58 5.16
CA PHE A 112 6.06 10.64 6.20
C PHE A 112 5.57 9.97 7.50
N ALA A 113 4.35 10.28 7.94
CA ALA A 113 3.76 9.72 9.15
C ALA A 113 3.59 8.20 9.04
N VAL A 114 3.04 7.69 7.93
CA VAL A 114 2.87 6.25 7.68
C VAL A 114 4.22 5.53 7.62
N PHE A 115 5.22 6.12 6.95
CA PHE A 115 6.57 5.55 6.88
C PHE A 115 7.23 5.49 8.26
N LEU A 116 7.21 6.59 9.02
CA LEU A 116 7.80 6.65 10.35
C LEU A 116 7.08 5.71 11.32
N TRP A 117 5.76 5.62 11.22
CA TRP A 117 4.95 4.66 11.97
C TRP A 117 5.39 3.21 11.68
N GLY A 118 5.55 2.84 10.41
CA GLY A 118 5.99 1.50 10.02
C GLY A 118 7.42 1.20 10.48
N ALA A 119 8.34 2.16 10.33
CA ALA A 119 9.70 2.06 10.83
C ALA A 119 9.74 1.89 12.36
N ALA A 120 8.90 2.62 13.09
CA ALA A 120 8.79 2.50 14.53
C ALA A 120 8.26 1.13 14.97
N LEU A 121 7.29 0.55 14.26
CA LEU A 121 6.84 -0.81 14.53
C LEU A 121 7.98 -1.83 14.43
N VAL A 122 8.70 -1.81 13.31
CA VAL A 122 9.79 -2.76 13.04
C VAL A 122 10.94 -2.54 14.03
N TYR A 123 11.33 -1.28 14.24
CA TYR A 123 12.41 -0.92 15.15
C TYR A 123 12.10 -1.33 16.59
N LEU A 124 10.91 -1.01 17.11
CA LEU A 124 10.54 -1.41 18.47
C LEU A 124 10.46 -2.93 18.59
N LEU A 125 9.88 -3.64 17.60
CA LEU A 125 9.85 -5.10 17.63
C LEU A 125 11.25 -5.72 17.67
N ALA A 126 12.21 -5.16 16.92
CA ALA A 126 13.57 -5.68 16.81
C ALA A 126 14.47 -5.30 18.00
N PHE A 127 14.40 -4.05 18.46
CA PHE A 127 15.35 -3.46 19.41
C PHE A 127 14.81 -3.29 20.83
N ASN A 128 13.49 -3.19 21.02
CA ASN A 128 12.88 -3.18 22.36
C ASN A 128 12.79 -4.61 22.93
N ARG A 129 13.92 -5.32 23.03
CA ARG A 129 13.96 -6.74 23.43
C ARG A 129 13.31 -7.07 24.78
N PRO A 130 13.39 -6.23 25.84
CA PRO A 130 12.85 -6.56 27.15
C PRO A 130 11.32 -6.70 27.19
N SER A 131 10.59 -5.78 26.54
CA SER A 131 9.12 -5.86 26.48
C SER A 131 8.59 -6.30 25.12
N ARG A 132 9.37 -6.17 24.04
CA ARG A 132 8.95 -6.40 22.63
C ARG A 132 7.61 -5.75 22.28
N GLN A 133 7.22 -4.71 23.04
CA GLN A 133 6.03 -3.93 22.79
C GLN A 133 6.31 -2.99 21.63
N SER A 134 5.40 -3.03 20.67
CA SER A 134 5.33 -2.14 19.52
C SER A 134 4.29 -1.03 19.76
N LEU A 135 4.12 -0.09 18.83
CA LEU A 135 3.26 1.09 19.04
C LEU A 135 1.82 0.72 19.42
N GLN A 136 1.22 -0.25 18.73
CA GLN A 136 -0.12 -0.72 19.03
C GLN A 136 -0.21 -1.39 20.40
N ASP A 137 0.87 -2.02 20.86
CA ASP A 137 0.90 -2.66 22.18
C ASP A 137 0.98 -1.61 23.27
N LEU A 138 1.82 -0.58 23.09
CA LEU A 138 1.98 0.52 24.02
C LEU A 138 0.71 1.34 24.18
N ALA A 139 0.01 1.62 23.08
CA ALA A 139 -1.20 2.43 23.09
C ALA A 139 -2.35 1.82 23.91
N VAL A 140 -2.45 0.50 23.94
CA VAL A 140 -3.49 -0.21 24.73
C VAL A 140 -2.93 -0.91 25.97
N SER A 141 -1.66 -0.64 26.33
CA SER A 141 -0.95 -1.30 27.44
C SER A 141 -1.03 -2.83 27.39
N SER A 142 -0.88 -3.40 26.19
CA SER A 142 -0.90 -4.85 25.97
C SER A 142 0.50 -5.43 25.76
N LEU A 143 0.59 -6.75 25.88
CA LEU A 143 1.81 -7.51 25.68
C LEU A 143 1.49 -8.85 25.01
N VAL A 144 2.37 -9.31 24.12
CA VAL A 144 2.29 -10.65 23.52
C VAL A 144 3.21 -11.60 24.27
N VAL A 145 2.64 -12.65 24.85
CA VAL A 145 3.39 -13.66 25.64
C VAL A 145 3.04 -15.07 25.18
N ARG A 146 3.82 -16.06 25.60
CA ARG A 146 3.46 -17.47 25.38
C ARG A 146 2.26 -17.86 26.25
N VAL A 147 1.45 -18.81 25.80
CA VAL A 147 0.25 -19.23 26.57
C VAL A 147 0.60 -19.68 27.98
N SER A 148 1.75 -20.36 28.14
CA SER A 148 2.24 -20.91 29.40
C SER A 148 2.77 -19.86 30.39
N THR A 149 2.92 -18.59 29.97
CA THR A 149 3.43 -17.54 30.85
C THR A 149 2.39 -17.17 31.91
N LYS A 150 2.76 -17.35 33.19
CA LYS A 150 1.92 -17.07 34.37
C LYS A 150 2.21 -15.71 35.03
N GLN A 151 3.45 -15.22 34.91
CA GLN A 151 3.87 -13.94 35.46
C GLN A 151 4.65 -13.16 34.42
N VAL A 152 4.42 -11.85 34.41
CA VAL A 152 5.00 -10.94 33.43
C VAL A 152 5.40 -9.67 34.16
N ARG A 153 6.67 -9.27 34.00
CA ARG A 153 7.14 -7.97 34.44
C ARG A 153 7.03 -6.99 33.30
N VAL A 154 6.20 -5.96 33.46
CA VAL A 154 6.13 -4.86 32.49
C VAL A 154 7.41 -4.04 32.60
N VAL A 155 8.18 -4.00 31.52
CA VAL A 155 9.35 -3.13 31.40
C VAL A 155 8.97 -1.98 30.48
N GLN A 156 9.00 -0.76 31.03
CA GLN A 156 8.75 0.45 30.24
C GLN A 156 9.79 0.59 29.12
N VAL A 157 9.35 1.15 27.99
CA VAL A 157 10.25 1.41 26.86
C VAL A 157 11.28 2.46 27.26
N ARG A 158 12.56 2.09 27.13
CA ARG A 158 13.67 2.98 27.49
C ARG A 158 13.66 4.22 26.60
N ARG A 159 13.93 5.40 27.20
CA ARG A 159 14.01 6.71 26.51
C ARG A 159 14.91 6.69 25.27
N LYS A 160 15.97 5.90 25.26
CA LYS A 160 16.86 5.73 24.10
C LYS A 160 16.16 5.31 22.81
N HIS A 161 15.08 4.53 22.88
CA HIS A 161 14.34 4.12 21.68
C HIS A 161 13.57 5.30 21.08
N TRP A 162 12.99 6.16 21.91
CA TRP A 162 12.33 7.38 21.47
C TRP A 162 13.32 8.39 20.89
N VAL A 163 14.50 8.54 21.50
CA VAL A 163 15.58 9.39 20.97
C VAL A 163 16.04 8.87 19.61
N ALA A 164 16.24 7.55 19.46
CA ALA A 164 16.64 6.96 18.18
C ALA A 164 15.58 7.17 17.07
N LEU A 165 14.30 6.99 17.38
CA LEU A 165 13.20 7.24 16.44
C LEU A 165 13.09 8.73 16.08
N GLY A 166 13.27 9.63 17.05
CA GLY A 166 13.29 11.08 16.83
C GLY A 166 14.47 11.52 15.97
N ALA A 167 15.67 10.99 16.21
CA ALA A 167 16.85 11.25 15.39
C ALA A 167 16.66 10.75 13.96
N PHE A 168 16.09 9.55 13.78
CA PHE A 168 15.77 9.01 12.46
C PHE A 168 14.73 9.85 11.72
N ALA A 169 13.66 10.29 12.41
CA ALA A 169 12.66 11.19 11.85
C ALA A 169 13.29 12.54 11.42
N GLY A 170 14.14 13.12 12.26
CA GLY A 170 14.87 14.36 11.96
C GLY A 170 15.77 14.21 10.74
N LEU A 171 16.51 13.10 10.64
CA LEU A 171 17.36 12.81 9.48
C LEU A 171 16.56 12.75 8.18
N ILE A 172 15.40 12.07 8.18
CA ILE A 172 14.54 11.99 6.99
C ILE A 172 14.02 13.37 6.59
N LEU A 173 13.57 14.18 7.56
CA LEU A 173 13.08 15.53 7.27
C LEU A 173 14.18 16.42 6.67
N LEU A 174 15.41 16.31 7.16
CA LEU A 174 16.56 17.04 6.64
C LEU A 174 16.98 16.56 5.24
N ALA A 175 16.91 15.25 4.97
CA ALA A 175 17.26 14.68 3.67
C ALA A 175 16.18 14.88 2.58
N SER A 176 14.91 14.98 2.99
CA SER A 176 13.74 15.10 2.11
C SER A 176 13.84 16.15 0.99
N PRO A 177 14.24 17.42 1.23
CA PRO A 177 14.33 18.42 0.16
C PRO A 177 15.38 18.05 -0.90
N PHE A 178 16.49 17.45 -0.51
CA PHE A 178 17.55 17.04 -1.44
C PHE A 178 17.09 15.88 -2.32
N VAL A 179 16.47 14.86 -1.71
CA VAL A 179 15.93 13.70 -2.42
C VAL A 179 14.81 14.12 -3.38
N ASN A 180 13.90 15.00 -2.95
CA ASN A 180 12.81 15.49 -3.78
C ASN A 180 13.31 16.29 -4.99
N ARG A 181 14.30 17.17 -4.82
CA ARG A 181 14.89 17.91 -5.95
C ARG A 181 15.55 16.98 -6.96
N TYR A 182 16.30 15.99 -6.47
CA TYR A 182 16.93 14.99 -7.31
C TYR A 182 15.90 14.18 -8.11
N LEU A 183 14.84 13.68 -7.45
CA LEU A 183 13.77 12.92 -8.11
C LEU A 183 12.95 13.77 -9.07
N ALA A 184 12.59 15.00 -8.70
CA ALA A 184 11.80 15.90 -9.56
C ALA A 184 12.47 16.12 -10.92
N SER A 185 13.80 16.23 -10.95
CA SER A 185 14.58 16.37 -12.19
C SER A 185 14.54 15.15 -13.12
N LYS A 186 14.14 13.98 -12.60
CA LYS A 186 14.10 12.71 -13.35
C LYS A 186 12.68 12.30 -13.76
N LEU A 187 11.65 12.92 -13.20
CA LEU A 187 10.25 12.48 -13.33
C LEU A 187 9.37 13.43 -14.17
N THR A 188 9.90 14.58 -14.61
CA THR A 188 9.11 15.61 -15.31
C THR A 188 8.46 15.09 -16.60
N GLU A 189 9.14 14.21 -17.34
CA GLU A 189 8.64 13.61 -18.58
C GLU A 189 7.53 12.57 -18.33
N LEU A 190 7.62 11.81 -17.23
CA LEU A 190 6.64 10.78 -16.88
C LEU A 190 5.28 11.39 -16.46
N ASP A 191 5.32 12.55 -15.83
CA ASP A 191 4.12 13.27 -15.36
C ASP A 191 3.24 13.70 -16.54
N GLN A 192 3.83 14.09 -17.68
CA GLN A 192 3.06 14.47 -18.87
C GLN A 192 2.24 13.29 -19.43
N ILE A 193 2.86 12.12 -19.56
CA ILE A 193 2.20 10.89 -20.03
C ILE A 193 1.14 10.45 -19.02
N GLN A 194 1.44 10.55 -17.73
CA GLN A 194 0.50 10.21 -16.66
C GLN A 194 -0.76 11.09 -16.72
N ARG A 195 -0.61 12.41 -16.85
CA ARG A 195 -1.76 13.33 -16.95
C ARG A 195 -2.59 13.08 -18.20
N ALA A 196 -1.97 12.83 -19.33
CA ALA A 196 -2.69 12.55 -20.58
C ALA A 196 -3.47 11.24 -20.52
N THR A 197 -2.92 10.20 -19.91
CA THR A 197 -3.63 8.92 -19.76
C THR A 197 -4.79 9.01 -18.76
N LEU A 198 -4.74 9.93 -17.79
CA LEU A 198 -5.87 10.23 -16.90
C LEU A 198 -7.06 10.91 -17.60
N THR A 199 -6.87 11.50 -18.79
CA THR A 199 -8.00 12.10 -19.54
C THR A 199 -8.87 11.07 -20.25
N VAL A 200 -8.43 9.80 -20.32
CA VAL A 200 -9.20 8.72 -20.93
C VAL A 200 -10.37 8.36 -20.01
N PRO A 201 -11.62 8.30 -20.52
CA PRO A 201 -12.77 7.94 -19.70
C PRO A 201 -12.60 6.60 -18.97
N SER A 202 -13.05 6.53 -17.73
CA SER A 202 -12.96 5.34 -16.86
C SER A 202 -11.54 4.96 -16.40
N VAL A 203 -10.53 5.78 -16.68
CA VAL A 203 -9.22 5.66 -16.03
C VAL A 203 -9.27 6.28 -14.64
N MET A 204 -9.00 5.49 -13.61
CA MET A 204 -9.01 5.94 -12.21
C MET A 204 -7.63 6.39 -11.73
N ARG A 205 -6.58 5.71 -12.19
CA ARG A 205 -5.18 6.04 -11.88
C ARG A 205 -4.31 5.67 -13.08
N SER A 206 -3.22 6.39 -13.24
CA SER A 206 -2.18 6.07 -14.21
C SER A 206 -0.82 6.13 -13.53
N GLY A 207 0.08 5.22 -13.92
CA GLY A 207 1.48 5.20 -13.52
C GLY A 207 2.33 4.86 -14.72
N VAL A 208 3.41 5.60 -14.92
CA VAL A 208 4.33 5.40 -16.04
C VAL A 208 5.71 5.07 -15.49
N THR A 209 6.26 3.95 -15.92
CA THR A 209 7.61 3.53 -15.56
C THR A 209 8.44 3.42 -16.82
N MET A 210 9.55 4.16 -16.87
CA MET A 210 10.54 4.04 -17.92
C MET A 210 11.80 3.40 -17.36
N SER A 211 12.30 2.38 -18.08
CA SER A 211 13.50 1.65 -17.68
C SER A 211 14.38 1.39 -18.89
N SER A 212 15.69 1.36 -18.64
CA SER A 212 16.68 0.93 -19.62
C SER A 212 17.20 -0.42 -19.16
N ILE A 213 16.91 -1.47 -19.92
CA ILE A 213 17.27 -2.85 -19.56
C ILE A 213 18.49 -3.24 -20.38
N ARG A 214 19.60 -3.52 -19.69
CA ARG A 214 20.76 -4.18 -20.28
C ARG A 214 20.73 -5.65 -19.87
N HIS A 215 20.76 -6.56 -20.84
CA HIS A 215 20.85 -7.99 -20.53
C HIS A 215 22.24 -8.31 -19.95
N VAL A 216 22.27 -8.87 -18.74
CA VAL A 216 23.51 -9.32 -18.09
C VAL A 216 23.96 -10.60 -18.81
N GLY A 217 24.94 -10.48 -19.70
CA GLY A 217 25.52 -11.59 -20.48
C GLY A 217 25.88 -11.25 -21.92
N SER A 218 25.31 -10.18 -22.48
CA SER A 218 25.67 -9.66 -23.81
C SER A 218 26.61 -8.47 -23.64
N SER A 219 27.92 -8.75 -23.64
CA SER A 219 28.94 -7.71 -23.74
C SER A 219 28.96 -7.16 -25.17
N GLY A 220 28.07 -6.22 -25.48
CA GLY A 220 28.03 -5.55 -26.79
C GLY A 220 26.69 -4.96 -27.18
N ASP A 221 25.57 -5.44 -26.65
CA ASP A 221 24.25 -4.90 -27.03
C ASP A 221 23.98 -3.52 -26.41
N ALA A 222 23.50 -2.62 -27.26
CA ALA A 222 22.96 -1.34 -26.81
C ALA A 222 21.82 -1.59 -25.80
N PRO A 223 21.74 -0.79 -24.73
CA PRO A 223 20.69 -0.94 -23.73
C PRO A 223 19.32 -0.73 -24.38
N ARG A 224 18.38 -1.66 -24.16
CA ARG A 224 17.03 -1.54 -24.70
C ARG A 224 16.19 -0.63 -23.83
N THR A 225 15.45 0.29 -24.44
CA THR A 225 14.55 1.18 -23.70
C THR A 225 13.13 0.61 -23.66
N VAL A 226 12.60 0.47 -22.44
CA VAL A 226 11.27 -0.12 -22.20
C VAL A 226 10.43 0.85 -21.39
N THR A 227 9.29 1.23 -21.94
CA THR A 227 8.29 2.07 -21.28
C THR A 227 7.06 1.25 -20.95
N ILE A 228 6.68 1.21 -19.68
CA ILE A 228 5.48 0.54 -19.19
C ILE A 228 4.50 1.60 -18.71
N ILE A 229 3.34 1.66 -19.36
CA ILE A 229 2.22 2.52 -18.99
C ILE A 229 1.19 1.62 -18.31
N SER A 230 1.04 1.77 -17.00
CA SER A 230 0.08 1.01 -16.20
C SER A 230 -1.09 1.89 -15.80
N VAL A 231 -2.30 1.46 -16.13
CA VAL A 231 -3.52 2.21 -15.90
C VAL A 231 -4.47 1.36 -15.06
N VAL A 232 -5.06 1.97 -14.03
CA VAL A 232 -6.12 1.34 -13.23
C VAL A 232 -7.46 1.69 -13.85
N SER A 233 -8.19 0.67 -14.31
CA SER A 233 -9.47 0.80 -14.97
C SER A 233 -10.64 0.65 -14.00
N GLY A 234 -11.61 1.56 -14.11
CA GLY A 234 -12.91 1.44 -13.46
C GLY A 234 -13.92 0.65 -14.29
N SER A 235 -13.60 0.35 -15.55
CA SER A 235 -14.49 -0.32 -16.50
C SER A 235 -13.80 -1.53 -17.16
N PRO A 236 -14.52 -2.65 -17.36
CA PRO A 236 -14.01 -3.78 -18.13
C PRO A 236 -13.73 -3.44 -19.59
N MET A 237 -14.35 -2.39 -20.15
CA MET A 237 -14.11 -1.97 -21.55
C MET A 237 -12.67 -1.52 -21.79
N LEU A 238 -11.99 -1.02 -20.76
CA LEU A 238 -10.58 -0.67 -20.84
C LEU A 238 -9.65 -1.89 -20.77
N GLN A 239 -10.17 -3.09 -20.48
CA GLN A 239 -9.44 -4.36 -20.52
C GLN A 239 -9.66 -5.09 -21.86
N THR A 240 -9.72 -4.31 -22.94
CA THR A 240 -9.85 -4.79 -24.32
C THR A 240 -8.81 -4.10 -25.18
N GLU A 241 -8.59 -4.62 -26.40
CA GLU A 241 -7.69 -4.03 -27.39
C GLU A 241 -8.08 -2.57 -27.74
N GLN A 242 -9.37 -2.31 -27.97
CA GLN A 242 -9.85 -0.95 -28.23
C GLN A 242 -9.59 0.00 -27.04
N GLY A 243 -9.71 -0.51 -25.81
CA GLY A 243 -9.40 0.21 -24.59
C GLY A 243 -7.92 0.57 -24.46
N THR A 244 -7.01 -0.38 -24.71
CA THR A 244 -5.56 -0.12 -24.70
C THR A 244 -5.13 0.83 -25.80
N HIS A 245 -5.78 0.77 -26.97
CA HIS A 245 -5.51 1.71 -28.07
C HIS A 245 -5.97 3.13 -27.74
N ALA A 246 -7.07 3.32 -27.00
CA ALA A 246 -7.46 4.63 -26.50
C ALA A 246 -6.40 5.21 -25.54
N ILE A 247 -5.87 4.38 -24.63
CA ILE A 247 -4.77 4.76 -23.71
C ILE A 247 -3.49 5.08 -24.50
N ALA A 248 -3.16 4.26 -25.50
CA ALA A 248 -2.01 4.47 -26.38
C ALA A 248 -2.09 5.81 -27.09
N ARG A 249 -3.24 6.15 -27.69
CA ARG A 249 -3.45 7.41 -28.39
C ARG A 249 -3.22 8.62 -27.48
N ALA A 250 -3.74 8.56 -26.25
CA ALA A 250 -3.53 9.61 -25.27
C ALA A 250 -2.03 9.75 -24.88
N ALA A 251 -1.35 8.63 -24.64
CA ALA A 251 0.07 8.62 -24.27
C ALA A 251 0.99 9.11 -25.39
N PHE A 252 0.83 8.59 -26.61
CA PHE A 252 1.63 8.96 -27.79
C PHE A 252 1.33 10.40 -28.26
N GLY A 253 0.09 10.88 -28.08
CA GLY A 253 -0.26 12.27 -28.34
C GLY A 253 0.43 13.24 -27.38
N ALA A 254 0.59 12.87 -26.11
CA ALA A 254 1.28 13.68 -25.12
C ALA A 254 2.81 13.61 -25.24
N TRP A 255 3.34 12.45 -25.64
CA TRP A 255 4.78 12.28 -25.82
C TRP A 255 5.12 11.45 -27.07
N PRO A 256 5.28 12.11 -28.23
CA PRO A 256 5.59 11.45 -29.50
C PRO A 256 6.91 10.64 -29.48
N MET A 257 7.84 10.96 -28.57
CA MET A 257 9.10 10.21 -28.42
C MET A 257 8.91 8.76 -27.96
N LEU A 258 7.70 8.36 -27.52
CA LEU A 258 7.35 6.96 -27.31
C LEU A 258 7.55 6.11 -28.57
N ALA A 259 7.45 6.69 -29.77
CA ALA A 259 7.70 5.99 -31.02
C ALA A 259 9.16 5.52 -31.16
N ASN A 260 10.10 6.20 -30.50
CA ASN A 260 11.52 5.89 -30.53
C ASN A 260 11.92 4.83 -29.50
N GLN A 261 10.99 4.39 -28.65
CA GLN A 261 11.26 3.37 -27.63
C GLN A 261 11.27 1.98 -28.28
N ASP A 262 12.18 1.12 -27.81
CA ASP A 262 12.28 -0.25 -28.33
C ASP A 262 11.01 -1.05 -28.04
N ILE A 263 10.43 -0.85 -26.85
CA ILE A 263 9.18 -1.48 -26.42
C ILE A 263 8.35 -0.48 -25.62
N VAL A 264 7.07 -0.38 -25.97
CA VAL A 264 6.05 0.29 -25.16
C VAL A 264 4.99 -0.74 -24.80
N THR A 265 4.79 -0.94 -23.50
CA THR A 265 3.81 -1.87 -22.93
C THR A 265 2.71 -1.06 -22.25
N ILE A 266 1.47 -1.34 -22.62
CA ILE A 266 0.28 -0.78 -21.96
C ILE A 266 -0.37 -1.89 -21.16
N VAL A 267 -0.57 -1.63 -19.87
CA VAL A 267 -1.18 -2.55 -18.92
C VAL A 267 -2.43 -1.89 -18.36
N SER A 268 -3.59 -2.48 -18.65
CA SER A 268 -4.87 -2.06 -18.09
C SER A 268 -5.27 -3.01 -16.96
N VAL A 269 -5.23 -2.51 -15.72
CA VAL A 269 -5.45 -3.27 -14.49
C VAL A 269 -6.81 -2.92 -13.91
N ARG A 270 -7.63 -3.92 -13.64
CA ARG A 270 -8.88 -3.78 -12.87
C ARG A 270 -8.72 -4.59 -11.61
N GLY A 271 -9.05 -4.00 -10.46
CA GLY A 271 -8.78 -4.65 -9.18
C GLY A 271 -9.85 -4.36 -8.14
N ALA A 272 -10.11 -5.37 -7.32
CA ALA A 272 -10.83 -5.26 -6.07
C ALA A 272 -9.80 -5.26 -4.93
N ASP A 273 -9.82 -4.23 -4.08
CA ASP A 273 -8.89 -4.08 -2.97
C ASP A 273 -9.65 -3.89 -1.65
N LEU A 274 -9.55 -4.89 -0.77
CA LEU A 274 -10.08 -4.86 0.59
C LEU A 274 -9.02 -4.43 1.61
N GLY A 275 -7.78 -4.16 1.19
CA GLY A 275 -6.63 -3.85 2.04
C GLY A 275 -6.10 -5.03 2.85
N ILE A 276 -6.97 -5.96 3.27
CA ILE A 276 -6.58 -7.27 3.85
C ILE A 276 -6.28 -8.32 2.78
N ALA A 277 -6.77 -8.10 1.56
CA ALA A 277 -6.53 -8.90 0.37
C ALA A 277 -6.90 -8.07 -0.87
N SER A 278 -6.28 -8.39 -2.01
CA SER A 278 -6.64 -7.82 -3.29
C SER A 278 -6.70 -8.91 -4.36
N TRP A 279 -7.56 -8.68 -5.35
CA TRP A 279 -7.65 -9.48 -6.56
C TRP A 279 -7.64 -8.55 -7.75
N ARG A 280 -6.89 -8.91 -8.80
CA ARG A 280 -6.79 -8.09 -10.01
C ARG A 280 -6.79 -8.93 -11.26
N THR A 281 -7.44 -8.39 -12.29
CA THR A 281 -7.30 -8.83 -13.67
C THR A 281 -6.48 -7.79 -14.42
N GLN A 282 -5.77 -8.21 -15.45
CA GLN A 282 -5.00 -7.30 -16.29
C GLN A 282 -5.14 -7.68 -17.75
N PHE A 283 -5.19 -6.68 -18.60
CA PHE A 283 -5.02 -6.81 -20.04
C PHE A 283 -3.70 -6.12 -20.43
N VAL A 284 -2.85 -6.82 -21.18
CA VAL A 284 -1.50 -6.35 -21.49
C VAL A 284 -1.31 -6.39 -22.99
N GLU A 285 -0.84 -5.28 -23.53
CA GLU A 285 -0.46 -5.17 -24.93
C GLU A 285 0.92 -4.54 -25.03
N SER A 286 1.81 -5.17 -25.79
CA SER A 286 3.22 -4.79 -25.84
C SER A 286 3.74 -4.83 -27.27
N TRP A 287 4.18 -3.68 -27.77
CA TRP A 287 4.68 -3.53 -29.14
C TRP A 287 5.89 -2.59 -29.17
N PRO A 288 6.75 -2.68 -30.20
CA PRO A 288 7.73 -1.65 -30.46
C PRO A 288 7.07 -0.28 -30.64
N GLY A 289 7.71 0.79 -30.15
CA GLY A 289 7.15 2.15 -30.20
C GLY A 289 6.65 2.55 -31.59
N ARG A 290 7.45 2.24 -32.61
CA ARG A 290 7.13 2.47 -34.04
C ARG A 290 5.90 1.72 -34.58
N GLN A 291 5.51 0.60 -33.97
CA GLN A 291 4.39 -0.22 -34.44
C GLN A 291 3.04 0.18 -33.82
N TRP A 292 3.05 0.96 -32.74
CA TRP A 292 1.81 1.40 -32.10
C TRP A 292 0.93 2.22 -33.03
N ALA A 293 1.52 3.02 -33.93
CA ALA A 293 0.77 3.82 -34.89
C ALA A 293 -0.19 2.99 -35.76
N SER A 294 0.27 1.83 -36.26
CA SER A 294 -0.58 0.93 -37.06
C SER A 294 -1.60 0.14 -36.24
N LYS A 295 -1.30 -0.10 -34.96
CA LYS A 295 -2.20 -0.81 -34.05
C LYS A 295 -3.39 0.06 -33.66
N MET A 296 -3.13 1.33 -33.33
CA MET A 296 -4.15 2.30 -32.92
C MET A 296 -5.18 2.65 -34.02
N THR A 297 -4.91 2.31 -35.28
CA THR A 297 -5.79 2.56 -36.44
C THR A 297 -6.61 1.34 -36.87
N SER A 298 -6.34 0.16 -36.32
CA SER A 298 -7.08 -1.06 -36.66
C SER A 298 -8.39 -1.11 -35.85
N PRO A 299 -9.55 -1.37 -36.48
CA PRO A 299 -10.87 -1.32 -35.83
C PRO A 299 -11.09 -2.44 -34.80
#